data_AF-A0A842UBL9-F1
#
_entry.id   AF-A0A842UBL9-F1
#
_cell.length_a   1.000
_cell.length_b   1.000
_cell.length_c   1.000
_cell.angle_alpha   90.00
_cell.angle_beta   90.00
_cell.angle_gamma   90.00
#
_symmetry.space_group_name_H-M   'P 1'
#
loop_
_entity.id
_entity.type
_entity.pdbx_description
1 polymer ?
#
loop_
_entity_poly.entity_id
_entity_poly.type
_entity_poly.pdbx_seq_one_letter_code
_entity_poly.pdbx_strand_id
1 'polypeptide(L)'
;MVSQHNSKAIDQRIIPMTIDSIYKAKIGIIELFLEELLNQKLIQFIVEEYDSTKGTYFSQILHGTLDNESLKLLNIRLDLIHKRDRRTPYQYAIDLILGWIVEDSLIRFLSRSNDFIVQLSSSDRIREFLPNSKIESSSDLHLQKSTGKEIHIEVIKDYTGFWKEYNVCHLRDNKFQKIKEEAAYLLGVDLCSTTFFFSKIADLPMEHIPEHQAFGNKSACELKLDQIGFINPNELISLLVKI
;
A
#
# COMPACT_ATOMS: atom_id res chain seq x y z
N MET A 1 -4.30 -58.74 19.35
CA MET A 1 -3.49 -57.81 18.54
C MET A 1 -4.34 -56.56 18.29
N VAL A 2 -4.19 -55.55 19.15
CA VAL A 2 -4.87 -54.25 18.98
C VAL A 2 -3.81 -53.28 18.47
N SER A 3 -3.90 -52.88 17.20
CA SER A 3 -3.01 -51.89 16.61
C SER A 3 -3.40 -50.50 17.10
N GLN A 4 -2.62 -49.94 18.01
CA GLN A 4 -2.73 -48.53 18.39
C GLN A 4 -2.29 -47.65 17.20
N HIS A 5 -3.26 -46.95 16.62
CA HIS A 5 -3.00 -45.79 15.78
C HIS A 5 -2.47 -44.65 16.64
N ASN A 6 -1.17 -44.40 16.55
CA ASN A 6 -0.55 -43.20 17.08
C ASN A 6 -0.84 -42.03 16.13
N SER A 7 -1.97 -41.35 16.35
CA SER A 7 -2.20 -40.00 15.84
C SER A 7 -1.28 -39.06 16.59
N LYS A 8 -0.19 -38.61 15.95
CA LYS A 8 0.61 -37.49 16.46
C LYS A 8 -0.25 -36.23 16.38
N ALA A 9 -0.77 -35.78 17.52
CA ALA A 9 -1.35 -34.46 17.65
C ALA A 9 -0.30 -33.43 17.21
N ILE A 10 -0.56 -32.74 16.11
CA ILE A 10 0.21 -31.58 15.69
C ILE A 10 -0.13 -30.49 16.71
N ASP A 11 0.87 -30.11 17.48
CA ASP A 11 0.79 -29.07 18.48
C ASP A 11 0.63 -27.70 17.80
N GLN A 12 -0.61 -27.31 17.51
CA GLN A 12 -1.00 -26.03 16.91
C GLN A 12 -0.92 -24.86 17.91
N ARG A 13 0.17 -24.76 18.67
CA ARG A 13 0.36 -23.62 19.57
C ARG A 13 0.59 -22.34 18.74
N ILE A 14 -0.38 -21.43 18.81
CA ILE A 14 -0.21 -20.02 18.39
C ILE A 14 0.84 -19.41 19.32
N ILE A 15 2.04 -19.13 18.80
CA ILE A 15 3.03 -18.34 19.54
C ILE A 15 2.73 -16.88 19.20
N PRO A 16 2.44 -16.01 20.19
CA PRO A 16 2.23 -14.59 19.91
C PRO A 16 3.47 -14.02 19.24
N MET A 17 3.37 -13.65 17.96
CA MET A 17 4.42 -12.90 17.31
C MET A 17 4.39 -11.48 17.85
N THR A 18 5.51 -11.02 18.40
CA THR A 18 5.63 -9.63 18.82
C THR A 18 5.77 -8.78 17.57
N ILE A 19 4.69 -8.09 17.18
CA ILE A 19 4.76 -7.05 16.15
C ILE A 19 5.59 -5.90 16.71
N ASP A 20 6.63 -5.53 15.96
CA ASP A 20 7.49 -4.38 16.22
C ASP A 20 6.65 -3.10 16.41
N SER A 21 7.04 -2.24 17.35
CA SER A 21 6.36 -0.97 17.63
C SER A 21 6.13 -0.10 16.39
N ILE A 22 7.05 -0.11 15.42
CA ILE A 22 6.92 0.65 14.18
C ILE A 22 5.71 0.14 13.37
N TYR A 23 5.53 -1.17 13.29
CA TYR A 23 4.43 -1.77 12.53
C TYR A 23 3.09 -1.63 13.26
N LYS A 24 3.09 -1.67 14.61
CA LYS A 24 1.91 -1.31 15.40
C LYS A 24 1.48 0.14 15.13
N ALA A 25 2.43 1.08 15.08
CA ALA A 25 2.15 2.47 14.76
C ALA A 25 1.58 2.61 13.35
N LYS A 26 2.17 1.95 12.35
CA LYS A 26 1.64 1.94 10.98
C LYS A 26 0.22 1.41 10.89
N ILE A 27 -0.10 0.32 11.59
CA ILE A 27 -1.47 -0.22 11.64
C ILE A 27 -2.43 0.82 12.23
N GLY A 28 -2.07 1.44 13.36
CA GLY A 28 -2.89 2.49 13.97
C GLY A 28 -3.12 3.71 13.07
N ILE A 29 -2.11 4.11 12.29
CA ILE A 29 -2.25 5.18 11.28
C ILE A 29 -3.27 4.78 10.21
N ILE A 30 -3.22 3.53 9.71
CA ILE A 30 -4.21 3.04 8.73
C ILE A 30 -5.61 2.94 9.34
N GLU A 31 -5.74 2.55 10.61
CA GLU A 31 -7.03 2.56 11.31
C GLU A 31 -7.64 3.96 11.33
N LEU A 32 -6.87 4.98 11.73
CA LEU A 32 -7.32 6.38 11.73
C LEU A 32 -7.67 6.88 10.33
N PHE A 33 -6.83 6.56 9.34
CA PHE A 33 -7.06 6.94 7.94
C PHE A 33 -8.38 6.36 7.40
N LEU A 34 -8.69 5.09 7.69
CA LEU A 34 -9.96 4.47 7.28
C LEU A 34 -11.17 5.08 8.02
N GLU A 35 -11.02 5.39 9.31
CA GLU A 35 -12.05 6.06 10.08
C GLU A 35 -12.34 7.46 9.53
N GLU A 36 -11.32 8.22 9.12
CA GLU A 36 -11.51 9.55 8.55
C GLU A 36 -12.03 9.52 7.10
N LEU A 37 -11.46 8.65 6.25
CA LEU A 37 -11.81 8.61 4.82
C LEU A 37 -13.16 7.93 4.56
N LEU A 38 -13.44 6.84 5.29
CA LEU A 38 -14.58 5.97 5.03
C LEU A 38 -15.55 5.86 6.20
N ASN A 39 -15.24 6.42 7.38
CA ASN A 39 -16.01 6.22 8.62
C ASN A 39 -16.12 4.73 8.98
N GLN A 40 -15.01 4.01 8.87
CA GLN A 40 -14.98 2.56 9.01
C GLN A 40 -13.73 2.06 9.76
N LYS A 41 -13.93 1.08 10.64
CA LYS A 41 -12.84 0.40 11.34
C LYS A 41 -12.11 -0.57 10.42
N LEU A 42 -10.80 -0.74 10.64
CA LEU A 42 -9.95 -1.63 9.84
C LEU A 42 -10.49 -3.07 9.73
N ILE A 43 -10.89 -3.69 10.84
CA ILE A 43 -11.46 -5.06 10.82
C ILE A 43 -12.72 -5.14 9.97
N GLN A 44 -13.59 -4.13 10.07
CA GLN A 44 -14.81 -4.09 9.26
C GLN A 44 -14.46 -3.95 7.78
N PHE A 45 -13.49 -3.09 7.44
CA PHE A 45 -13.02 -2.91 6.08
C PHE A 45 -12.49 -4.23 5.50
N ILE A 46 -11.62 -4.93 6.23
CA ILE A 46 -11.05 -6.22 5.80
C ILE A 46 -12.13 -7.26 5.50
N VAL A 47 -13.16 -7.34 6.35
CA VAL A 47 -14.26 -8.32 6.21
C VAL A 47 -15.16 -8.00 5.00
N GLU A 48 -15.37 -6.73 4.71
CA GLU A 48 -16.20 -6.29 3.57
C GLU A 48 -15.45 -6.39 2.24
N GLU A 49 -14.15 -6.09 2.23
CA GLU A 49 -13.36 -5.94 1.00
C GLU A 49 -12.74 -7.27 0.52
N TYR A 50 -12.36 -8.14 1.46
CA TYR A 50 -11.66 -9.39 1.14
C TYR A 50 -12.54 -10.62 1.42
N ASP A 51 -12.36 -11.67 0.62
CA ASP A 51 -13.02 -12.95 0.88
C ASP A 51 -12.64 -13.48 2.27
N SER A 52 -13.53 -14.29 2.87
CA SER A 52 -13.38 -14.74 4.27
C SER A 52 -12.04 -15.41 4.57
N THR A 53 -11.45 -16.13 3.61
CA THR A 53 -10.15 -16.80 3.80
C THR A 53 -9.03 -15.77 3.82
N LYS A 54 -8.98 -14.89 2.81
CA LYS A 54 -7.97 -13.84 2.70
C LYS A 54 -8.07 -12.81 3.83
N GLY A 55 -9.28 -12.35 4.15
CA GLY A 55 -9.52 -11.39 5.23
C GLY A 55 -9.09 -11.94 6.59
N THR A 56 -9.38 -13.21 6.88
CA THR A 56 -8.88 -13.89 8.10
C THR A 56 -7.35 -13.93 8.12
N TYR A 57 -6.72 -14.31 7.01
CA TYR A 57 -5.27 -14.38 6.91
C TYR A 57 -4.59 -13.02 7.09
N PHE A 58 -5.14 -11.96 6.48
CA PHE A 58 -4.65 -10.59 6.66
C PHE A 58 -4.80 -10.12 8.11
N SER A 59 -5.96 -10.34 8.72
CA SER A 59 -6.20 -10.02 10.13
C SER A 59 -5.19 -10.73 11.05
N GLN A 60 -4.92 -12.02 10.81
CA GLN A 60 -3.93 -12.77 11.59
C GLN A 60 -2.50 -12.23 11.43
N ILE A 61 -2.12 -11.82 10.22
CA ILE A 61 -0.83 -11.18 9.97
C ILE A 61 -0.76 -9.84 10.70
N LEU A 62 -1.77 -8.98 10.58
CA LEU A 62 -1.77 -7.65 11.20
C LEU A 62 -1.86 -7.69 12.74
N HIS A 63 -2.38 -8.76 13.32
CA HIS A 63 -2.49 -8.91 14.79
C HIS A 63 -1.47 -9.87 15.42
N GLY A 64 -0.60 -10.50 14.63
CA GLY A 64 0.46 -11.36 15.17
C GLY A 64 -0.06 -12.68 15.72
N THR A 65 -1.18 -13.16 15.18
CA THR A 65 -1.88 -14.38 15.61
C THR A 65 -1.78 -15.52 14.59
N LEU A 66 -0.88 -15.36 13.61
CA LEU A 66 -0.59 -16.37 12.59
C LEU A 66 -0.06 -17.67 13.24
N ASP A 67 -0.56 -18.82 12.79
CA ASP A 67 -0.01 -20.11 13.23
C ASP A 67 1.37 -20.39 12.59
N ASN A 68 2.09 -21.37 13.15
CA ASN A 68 3.45 -21.70 12.73
C ASN A 68 3.55 -22.21 11.28
N GLU A 69 2.55 -22.95 10.78
CA GLU A 69 2.58 -23.48 9.42
C GLU A 69 2.32 -22.38 8.41
N SER A 70 1.34 -21.52 8.70
CA SER A 70 1.05 -20.30 7.93
C SER A 70 2.26 -19.36 7.88
N LEU A 71 2.97 -19.18 9.00
CA LEU A 71 4.17 -18.35 9.06
C LEU A 71 5.32 -18.92 8.21
N LYS A 72 5.52 -20.24 8.22
CA LYS A 72 6.50 -20.90 7.34
C LYS A 72 6.16 -20.66 5.87
N LEU A 73 4.89 -20.83 5.49
CA LEU A 73 4.44 -20.60 4.13
C LEU A 73 4.65 -19.15 3.68
N LEU A 74 4.31 -18.18 4.55
CA LEU A 74 4.56 -16.77 4.31
C LEU A 74 6.04 -16.49 4.04
N ASN A 75 6.92 -17.02 4.90
CA ASN A 75 8.36 -16.84 4.78
C ASN A 75 8.91 -17.41 3.47
N ILE A 76 8.39 -18.56 3.01
CA ILE A 76 8.78 -19.16 1.73
C ILE A 76 8.32 -18.28 0.56
N ARG A 77 7.06 -17.82 0.57
CA ARG A 77 6.50 -17.00 -0.52
C ARG A 77 7.18 -15.64 -0.64
N LEU A 78 7.56 -15.07 0.50
CA LEU A 78 8.17 -13.74 0.59
C LEU A 78 9.69 -13.81 0.80
N ASP A 79 10.33 -14.92 0.39
CA ASP A 79 11.79 -15.03 0.32
C ASP A 79 12.38 -14.21 -0.86
N LEU A 80 12.03 -12.92 -0.92
CA LEU A 80 12.38 -11.96 -1.96
C LEU A 80 13.43 -10.94 -1.48
N ILE A 81 14.68 -11.36 -1.28
CA ILE A 81 15.73 -10.55 -0.60
C ILE A 81 15.87 -9.16 -1.23
N HIS A 82 15.92 -9.09 -2.56
CA HIS A 82 16.11 -7.83 -3.29
C HIS A 82 14.90 -6.87 -3.23
N LYS A 83 13.70 -7.36 -2.89
CA LYS A 83 12.47 -6.55 -2.83
C LYS A 83 12.14 -6.10 -1.40
N ARG A 84 12.44 -6.95 -0.41
CA ARG A 84 12.19 -6.63 1.00
C ARG A 84 13.25 -5.71 1.61
N ASP A 85 14.37 -5.47 0.93
CA ASP A 85 15.53 -4.75 1.47
C ASP A 85 15.96 -5.36 2.82
N ARG A 86 15.91 -4.61 3.93
CA ARG A 86 16.28 -5.09 5.28
C ARG A 86 15.13 -5.73 6.06
N ARG A 87 13.90 -5.71 5.53
CA ARG A 87 12.70 -6.20 6.24
C ARG A 87 12.67 -7.71 6.28
N THR A 88 12.13 -8.27 7.37
CA THR A 88 11.77 -9.69 7.41
C THR A 88 10.61 -9.97 6.44
N PRO A 89 10.40 -11.21 5.98
CA PRO A 89 9.26 -11.54 5.14
C PRO A 89 7.92 -11.15 5.78
N TYR A 90 7.79 -11.32 7.10
CA TYR A 90 6.60 -10.93 7.86
C TYR A 90 6.39 -9.40 7.91
N GLN A 91 7.45 -8.63 8.16
CA GLN A 91 7.41 -7.16 8.10
C GLN A 91 7.03 -6.66 6.70
N TYR A 92 7.58 -7.30 5.67
CA TYR A 92 7.24 -7.01 4.28
C TYR A 92 5.78 -7.36 3.95
N ALA A 93 5.26 -8.46 4.51
CA ALA A 93 3.85 -8.83 4.37
C ALA A 93 2.92 -7.76 4.95
N ILE A 94 3.24 -7.22 6.14
CA ILE A 94 2.47 -6.12 6.73
C ILE A 94 2.50 -4.89 5.82
N ASP A 95 3.68 -4.47 5.34
CA ASP A 95 3.79 -3.33 4.42
C ASP A 95 2.94 -3.51 3.14
N LEU A 96 2.91 -4.72 2.57
CA LEU A 96 2.08 -5.05 1.40
C LEU A 96 0.59 -4.96 1.73
N ILE A 97 0.15 -5.63 2.80
CA ILE A 97 -1.26 -5.62 3.22
C ILE A 97 -1.75 -4.19 3.50
N LEU A 98 -0.98 -3.40 4.24
CA LEU A 98 -1.33 -2.00 4.51
C LEU A 98 -1.35 -1.17 3.22
N GLY A 99 -0.40 -1.40 2.31
CA GLY A 99 -0.38 -0.77 0.99
C GLY A 99 -1.63 -1.07 0.17
N TRP A 100 -2.08 -2.33 0.18
CA TRP A 100 -3.30 -2.79 -0.50
C TRP A 100 -4.57 -2.20 0.12
N ILE A 101 -4.67 -2.18 1.45
CA ILE A 101 -5.81 -1.56 2.15
C ILE A 101 -5.95 -0.08 1.79
N VAL A 102 -4.83 0.66 1.71
CA VAL A 102 -4.88 2.06 1.28
C VAL A 102 -5.42 2.17 -0.15
N GLU A 103 -4.89 1.39 -1.10
CA GLU A 103 -5.36 1.40 -2.49
C GLU A 103 -6.85 1.05 -2.61
N ASP A 104 -7.30 -0.02 -1.96
CA ASP A 104 -8.68 -0.49 -2.02
C ASP A 104 -9.62 0.54 -1.36
N SER A 105 -9.20 1.17 -0.26
CA SER A 105 -9.96 2.24 0.40
C SER A 105 -10.09 3.49 -0.47
N LEU A 106 -9.06 3.84 -1.24
CA LEU A 106 -9.10 4.94 -2.19
C LEU A 106 -10.07 4.63 -3.33
N ILE A 107 -10.06 3.41 -3.87
CA ILE A 107 -11.03 3.00 -4.88
C ILE A 107 -12.45 3.17 -4.34
N ARG A 108 -12.75 2.62 -3.15
CA ARG A 108 -14.06 2.74 -2.53
C ARG A 108 -14.48 4.20 -2.29
N PHE A 109 -13.54 5.04 -1.88
CA PHE A 109 -13.78 6.48 -1.70
C PHE A 109 -14.08 7.17 -3.04
N LEU A 110 -13.24 6.94 -4.05
CA LEU A 110 -13.34 7.57 -5.36
C LEU A 110 -14.55 7.09 -6.17
N SER A 111 -14.96 5.83 -6.01
CA SER A 111 -16.18 5.26 -6.60
C SER A 111 -17.48 5.88 -6.10
N ARG A 112 -17.43 6.81 -5.14
CA ARG A 112 -18.58 7.64 -4.74
C ARG A 112 -18.92 8.70 -5.80
N SER A 113 -18.00 9.03 -6.70
CA SER A 113 -18.28 9.88 -7.86
C SER A 113 -18.87 9.06 -9.00
N ASN A 114 -19.82 9.64 -9.73
CA ASN A 114 -20.39 9.07 -10.96
C ASN A 114 -19.68 9.56 -12.23
N ASP A 115 -18.66 10.42 -12.11
CA ASP A 115 -18.00 11.07 -13.25
C ASP A 115 -16.90 10.19 -13.88
N PHE A 116 -16.43 9.20 -13.14
CA PHE A 116 -15.37 8.29 -13.54
C PHE A 116 -15.49 6.94 -12.85
N ILE A 117 -14.84 5.93 -13.44
CA ILE A 117 -14.67 4.60 -12.88
C ILE A 117 -13.19 4.46 -12.50
N VAL A 118 -12.91 3.92 -11.32
CA VAL A 118 -11.54 3.65 -10.85
C VAL A 118 -11.36 2.15 -10.66
N GLN A 119 -10.24 1.61 -11.14
CA GLN A 119 -9.89 0.20 -11.04
C GLN A 119 -8.40 0.03 -10.74
N LEU A 120 -8.00 -1.13 -10.23
CA LEU A 120 -6.59 -1.50 -10.09
C LEU A 120 -6.00 -1.85 -11.45
N SER A 121 -4.80 -1.33 -11.75
CA SER A 121 -4.08 -1.58 -13.01
C SER A 121 -2.93 -2.59 -12.90
N SER A 122 -2.81 -3.34 -11.80
CA SER A 122 -1.65 -4.21 -11.53
C SER A 122 -1.95 -5.70 -11.35
N SER A 123 -0.91 -6.52 -11.49
CA SER A 123 -0.90 -7.96 -11.16
C SER A 123 -1.26 -8.23 -9.70
N ASP A 124 -1.14 -7.22 -8.84
CA ASP A 124 -1.53 -7.26 -7.42
C ASP A 124 -3.04 -7.10 -7.22
N ARG A 125 -3.85 -6.99 -8.29
CA ARG A 125 -5.31 -6.90 -8.21
C ARG A 125 -5.97 -8.05 -7.43
N ILE A 126 -5.35 -9.22 -7.39
CA ILE A 126 -5.89 -10.39 -6.67
C ILE A 126 -5.47 -10.37 -5.18
N ARG A 127 -4.57 -9.45 -4.81
CA ARG A 127 -4.06 -9.26 -3.45
C ARG A 127 -3.43 -10.53 -2.90
N GLU A 128 -2.51 -11.10 -3.69
CA GLU A 128 -1.77 -12.32 -3.37
C GLU A 128 -0.29 -12.04 -3.19
N PHE A 129 0.35 -12.80 -2.29
CA PHE A 129 1.81 -12.79 -2.16
C PHE A 129 2.44 -13.55 -3.34
N LEU A 130 2.81 -12.80 -4.39
CA LEU A 130 3.37 -13.33 -5.62
C LEU A 130 4.88 -13.60 -5.52
N PRO A 131 5.39 -14.66 -6.19
CA PRO A 131 6.82 -14.85 -6.37
C PRO A 131 7.39 -13.81 -7.34
N ASN A 132 8.70 -13.55 -7.28
CA ASN A 132 9.36 -12.47 -8.03
C ASN A 132 9.05 -12.45 -9.53
N SER A 133 8.90 -13.62 -10.16
CA SER A 133 8.66 -13.77 -11.59
C SER A 133 7.26 -13.33 -12.05
N LYS A 134 6.34 -13.09 -11.11
CA LYS A 134 4.95 -12.69 -11.39
C LYS A 134 4.62 -11.27 -10.93
N ILE A 135 5.60 -10.55 -10.37
CA ILE A 135 5.41 -9.17 -9.92
C ILE A 135 5.62 -8.26 -11.13
N GLU A 136 4.54 -7.75 -11.68
CA GLU A 136 4.59 -6.74 -12.73
C GLU A 136 4.68 -5.34 -12.11
N SER A 137 5.35 -4.44 -12.83
CA SER A 137 5.43 -3.04 -12.47
C SER A 137 4.52 -2.24 -13.40
N SER A 138 3.26 -2.05 -13.00
CA SER A 138 2.34 -1.08 -13.62
C SER A 138 1.93 -0.02 -12.60
N SER A 139 1.18 0.99 -13.03
CA SER A 139 0.55 1.96 -12.13
C SER A 139 -0.47 1.28 -11.21
N ASP A 140 -0.71 1.86 -10.04
CA ASP A 140 -1.60 1.26 -9.04
C ASP A 140 -3.08 1.37 -9.45
N LEU A 141 -3.50 2.55 -9.94
CA LEU A 141 -4.89 2.83 -10.32
C LEU A 141 -5.02 3.27 -11.78
N HIS A 142 -6.10 2.84 -12.41
CA HIS A 142 -6.59 3.31 -13.70
C HIS A 142 -7.95 3.98 -13.51
N LEU A 143 -8.04 5.24 -13.96
CA LEU A 143 -9.25 6.04 -13.92
C LEU A 143 -9.77 6.25 -15.35
N GLN A 144 -11.01 5.85 -15.58
CA GLN A 144 -11.72 6.02 -16.84
C GLN A 144 -12.86 7.01 -16.67
N LYS A 145 -12.79 8.16 -17.34
CA LYS A 145 -13.86 9.16 -17.32
C LYS A 145 -15.01 8.77 -18.24
N SER A 146 -16.21 9.26 -17.94
CA SER A 146 -17.37 9.17 -18.83
C SER A 146 -17.12 9.73 -20.24
N THR A 147 -16.18 10.66 -20.38
CA THR A 147 -15.73 11.22 -21.67
C THR A 147 -14.85 10.28 -22.48
N GLY A 148 -14.50 9.09 -21.97
CA GLY A 148 -13.56 8.15 -22.59
C GLY A 148 -12.08 8.47 -22.34
N LYS A 149 -11.77 9.50 -21.54
CA LYS A 149 -10.39 9.82 -21.16
C LYS A 149 -9.90 8.82 -20.12
N GLU A 150 -8.71 8.27 -20.34
CA GLU A 150 -8.05 7.35 -19.43
C GLU A 150 -6.86 8.02 -18.74
N ILE A 151 -6.71 7.73 -17.45
CA ILE A 151 -5.68 8.31 -16.58
C ILE A 151 -5.05 7.21 -15.74
N HIS A 152 -3.74 7.06 -15.86
CA HIS A 152 -2.94 6.18 -15.00
C HIS A 152 -2.47 6.97 -13.78
N ILE A 153 -2.61 6.38 -12.60
CA ILE A 153 -2.29 7.00 -11.32
C ILE A 153 -1.40 6.04 -10.52
N GLU A 154 -0.21 6.50 -10.17
CA GLU A 154 0.64 5.86 -9.17
C GLU A 154 0.28 6.38 -7.78
N VAL A 155 0.04 5.48 -6.82
CA VAL A 155 -0.25 5.85 -5.44
C VAL A 155 1.01 5.73 -4.60
N ILE A 156 1.35 6.81 -3.91
CA ILE A 156 2.46 6.83 -2.96
C ILE A 156 1.95 7.25 -1.59
N LYS A 157 2.51 6.65 -0.54
CA LYS A 157 2.00 6.75 0.82
C LYS A 157 3.08 7.26 1.77
N ASP A 158 2.75 8.24 2.58
CA ASP A 158 3.57 8.71 3.70
C ASP A 158 2.93 8.32 5.03
N TYR A 159 3.66 7.55 5.82
CA TYR A 159 3.27 7.09 7.17
C TYR A 159 3.86 7.98 8.27
N THR A 160 4.55 9.06 7.92
CA THR A 160 5.36 9.85 8.85
C THR A 160 4.90 11.31 8.96
N GLY A 161 4.16 11.82 7.98
CA GLY A 161 3.79 13.24 7.90
C GLY A 161 4.91 14.14 7.34
N PHE A 162 6.05 13.54 6.96
CA PHE A 162 7.20 14.21 6.40
C PHE A 162 6.84 15.04 5.16
N TRP A 163 5.99 14.54 4.26
CA TRP A 163 5.71 15.28 3.02
C TRP A 163 4.99 16.59 3.27
N LYS A 164 4.05 16.60 4.20
CA LYS A 164 3.28 17.79 4.56
C LYS A 164 4.09 18.76 5.41
N GLU A 165 4.91 18.25 6.32
CA GLU A 165 5.77 19.08 7.17
C GLU A 165 6.83 19.82 6.34
N TYR A 166 7.47 19.14 5.39
CA TYR A 166 8.60 19.67 4.63
C TYR A 166 8.24 20.10 3.20
N ASN A 167 6.98 19.93 2.75
CA ASN A 167 6.52 20.19 1.38
C ASN A 167 7.36 19.51 0.29
N VAL A 168 7.88 18.31 0.57
CA VAL A 168 8.69 17.54 -0.37
C VAL A 168 8.30 16.07 -0.37
N CYS A 169 8.43 15.41 -1.52
CA CYS A 169 8.27 13.97 -1.63
C CYS A 169 9.56 13.33 -2.17
N HIS A 170 10.08 12.32 -1.49
CA HIS A 170 11.22 11.54 -1.97
C HIS A 170 10.76 10.26 -2.68
N LEU A 171 11.21 10.07 -3.91
CA LEU A 171 11.02 8.85 -4.69
C LEU A 171 12.35 8.22 -5.05
N ARG A 172 12.44 6.88 -5.05
CA ARG A 172 13.61 6.19 -5.64
C ARG A 172 13.69 6.47 -7.13
N ASP A 173 14.91 6.65 -7.65
CA ASP A 173 15.15 6.99 -9.06
C ASP A 173 14.40 6.07 -10.03
N ASN A 174 14.52 4.75 -9.85
CA ASN A 174 13.85 3.79 -10.73
C ASN A 174 12.32 3.94 -10.72
N LYS A 175 11.73 4.31 -9.57
CA LYS A 175 10.29 4.56 -9.46
C LYS A 175 9.93 5.88 -10.16
N PHE A 176 10.70 6.95 -9.95
CA PHE A 176 10.52 8.22 -10.65
C PHE A 176 10.58 8.04 -12.18
N GLN A 177 11.61 7.37 -12.70
CA GLN A 177 11.76 7.17 -14.15
C GLN A 177 10.60 6.37 -14.72
N LYS A 178 10.19 5.29 -14.06
CA LYS A 178 9.05 4.47 -14.48
C LYS A 178 7.75 5.30 -14.58
N ILE A 179 7.40 6.06 -13.54
CA ILE A 179 6.16 6.87 -13.53
C ILE A 179 6.22 7.93 -14.63
N LYS A 180 7.40 8.50 -14.88
CA LYS A 180 7.63 9.47 -15.95
C LYS A 180 7.47 8.86 -17.34
N GLU A 181 7.99 7.66 -17.56
CA GLU A 181 7.84 6.89 -18.81
C GLU A 181 6.37 6.52 -19.08
N GLU A 182 5.62 6.18 -18.04
CA GLU A 182 4.18 5.87 -18.13
C GLU A 182 3.29 7.13 -18.28
N ALA A 183 3.88 8.33 -18.27
CA ALA A 183 3.18 9.62 -18.26
C ALA A 183 2.06 9.69 -17.19
N ALA A 184 2.25 8.99 -16.07
CA ALA A 184 1.25 8.81 -15.05
C ALA A 184 1.14 10.04 -14.12
N TYR A 185 -0.03 10.18 -13.52
CA TYR A 185 -0.24 11.09 -12.41
C TYR A 185 0.25 10.44 -11.11
N LEU A 186 0.74 11.26 -10.20
CA LEU A 186 1.13 10.88 -8.87
C LEU A 186 0.03 11.30 -7.90
N LEU A 187 -0.56 10.32 -7.21
CA LEU A 187 -1.43 10.55 -6.07
C LEU A 187 -0.64 10.29 -4.79
N GLY A 188 -0.26 11.37 -4.12
CA GLY A 188 0.35 11.31 -2.80
C GLY A 188 -0.70 11.28 -1.71
N VAL A 189 -0.54 10.34 -0.77
CA VAL A 189 -1.40 10.18 0.41
C VAL A 189 -0.57 10.40 1.66
N ASP A 190 -0.82 11.49 2.37
CA ASP A 190 -0.33 11.69 3.73
C ASP A 190 -1.31 11.00 4.69
N LEU A 191 -0.92 9.82 5.18
CA LEU A 191 -1.80 8.99 6.00
C LEU A 191 -1.96 9.52 7.42
N CYS A 192 -1.04 10.35 7.91
CA CYS A 192 -1.11 10.94 9.25
C CYS A 192 -2.19 12.02 9.35
N SER A 193 -2.52 12.67 8.24
CA SER A 193 -3.47 13.77 8.19
C SER A 193 -4.60 13.59 7.19
N THR A 194 -4.70 12.41 6.56
CA THR A 194 -5.70 12.07 5.53
C THR A 194 -5.83 13.16 4.47
N THR A 195 -4.68 13.69 4.03
CA THR A 195 -4.62 14.69 2.96
C THR A 195 -3.85 14.17 1.75
N PHE A 196 -4.09 14.80 0.61
CA PHE A 196 -3.62 14.32 -0.68
C PHE A 196 -2.84 15.40 -1.41
N PHE A 197 -1.92 15.00 -2.27
CA PHE A 197 -1.52 15.85 -3.40
C PHE A 197 -1.71 15.07 -4.69
N PHE A 198 -1.97 15.77 -5.78
CA PHE A 198 -2.21 15.14 -7.07
C PHE A 198 -1.63 15.99 -8.19
N SER A 199 -0.70 15.42 -8.96
CA SER A 199 -0.05 16.12 -10.07
C SER A 199 0.53 15.15 -11.08
N LYS A 200 0.75 15.60 -12.32
CA LYS A 200 1.59 14.85 -13.25
C LYS A 200 3.03 14.92 -12.76
N ILE A 201 3.73 13.79 -12.81
CA ILE A 201 5.13 13.77 -12.37
C ILE A 201 6.03 14.69 -13.21
N ALA A 202 5.67 14.90 -14.48
CA ALA A 202 6.41 15.79 -15.38
C ALA A 202 6.30 17.28 -15.02
N ASP A 203 5.27 17.66 -14.26
CA ASP A 203 5.00 19.06 -13.88
C ASP A 203 5.63 19.40 -12.52
N LEU A 204 6.21 18.42 -11.83
CA LEU A 204 6.83 18.58 -10.51
C LEU A 204 8.30 19.02 -10.62
N PRO A 205 8.71 20.12 -9.96
CA PRO A 205 10.12 20.44 -9.81
C PRO A 205 10.85 19.32 -9.07
N MET A 206 12.02 18.92 -9.58
CA MET A 206 12.76 17.77 -9.07
C MET A 206 14.25 18.09 -8.86
N GLU A 207 14.78 17.64 -7.73
CA GLU A 207 16.22 17.65 -7.42
C GLU A 207 16.73 16.21 -7.23
N HIS A 208 17.89 15.89 -7.79
CA HIS A 208 18.50 14.57 -7.64
C HIS A 208 19.23 14.47 -6.30
N ILE A 209 19.01 13.36 -5.59
CA ILE A 209 19.70 12.99 -4.37
C ILE A 209 20.55 11.75 -4.67
N PRO A 210 21.88 11.87 -4.76
CA PRO A 210 22.74 10.73 -5.13
C PRO A 210 22.75 9.63 -4.07
N GLU A 211 22.67 9.98 -2.78
CA GLU A 211 22.64 9.01 -1.68
C GLU A 211 21.55 9.36 -0.67
N HIS A 212 20.52 8.52 -0.61
CA HIS A 212 19.39 8.72 0.30
C HIS A 212 19.39 7.70 1.45
N GLN A 213 19.63 8.17 2.68
CA GLN A 213 19.78 7.32 3.86
C GLN A 213 18.58 6.40 4.11
N ALA A 214 17.35 6.93 4.04
CA ALA A 214 16.14 6.12 4.24
C ALA A 214 15.94 5.04 3.17
N PHE A 215 16.61 5.17 2.02
CA PHE A 215 16.57 4.19 0.93
C PHE A 215 17.79 3.28 0.92
N GLY A 216 18.62 3.30 1.97
CA GLY A 216 19.82 2.49 2.10
C GLY A 216 20.97 3.00 1.23
N ASN A 217 21.15 4.32 1.18
CA ASN A 217 22.15 5.03 0.36
C ASN A 217 22.00 4.82 -1.15
N LYS A 218 20.82 4.39 -1.59
CA LYS A 218 20.43 4.39 -3.00
C LYS A 218 20.04 5.80 -3.43
N SER A 219 20.13 6.07 -4.72
CA SER A 219 19.74 7.36 -5.28
C SER A 219 18.23 7.58 -5.28
N ALA A 220 17.84 8.85 -5.21
CA ALA A 220 16.47 9.32 -5.13
C ALA A 220 16.27 10.65 -5.87
N CYS A 221 15.00 10.99 -6.06
CA CYS A 221 14.55 12.30 -6.49
C CYS A 221 13.73 12.95 -5.38
N GLU A 222 13.98 14.22 -5.12
CA GLU A 222 13.12 15.07 -4.30
C GLU A 222 12.20 15.88 -5.19
N LEU A 223 10.89 15.70 -5.01
CA LEU A 223 9.85 16.44 -5.69
C LEU A 223 9.37 17.56 -4.78
N LYS A 224 9.39 18.81 -5.25
CA LYS A 224 8.89 19.96 -4.51
C LYS A 224 7.37 20.04 -4.63
N LEU A 225 6.67 20.16 -3.50
CA LEU A 225 5.20 20.16 -3.45
C LEU A 225 4.59 21.54 -3.17
N ASP A 226 5.43 22.56 -2.97
CA ASP A 226 5.03 23.93 -2.55
C ASP A 226 3.94 24.55 -3.42
N GLN A 227 3.89 24.20 -4.70
CA GLN A 227 2.98 24.78 -5.68
C GLN A 227 1.66 24.01 -5.85
N ILE A 228 1.58 22.76 -5.38
CA ILE A 228 0.39 21.91 -5.53
C ILE A 228 -0.44 21.93 -4.25
N GLY A 229 0.23 21.98 -3.10
CA GLY A 229 -0.41 21.93 -1.80
C GLY A 229 -1.05 20.58 -1.48
N PHE A 230 -1.52 20.46 -0.23
CA PHE A 230 -2.27 19.29 0.24
C PHE A 230 -3.75 19.62 0.28
N ILE A 231 -4.56 18.74 -0.29
CA ILE A 231 -6.01 18.86 -0.42
C ILE A 231 -6.72 17.81 0.41
N ASN A 232 -7.94 18.12 0.84
CA ASN A 232 -8.78 17.18 1.58
C ASN A 232 -9.47 16.16 0.62
N PRO A 233 -10.11 15.09 1.14
CA PRO A 233 -10.73 14.07 0.29
C PRO A 233 -11.75 14.62 -0.72
N ASN A 234 -12.58 15.61 -0.34
CA ASN A 234 -13.61 16.17 -1.22
C ASN A 234 -13.01 17.03 -2.34
N GLU A 235 -11.93 17.76 -2.03
CA GLU A 235 -11.16 18.51 -3.01
C GLU A 235 -10.47 17.58 -4.02
N LEU A 236 -9.99 16.42 -3.59
CA LEU A 236 -9.43 15.40 -4.49
C LEU A 236 -10.46 14.95 -5.54
N ILE A 237 -11.68 14.60 -5.12
CA ILE A 237 -12.75 14.25 -6.07
C ILE A 237 -13.00 15.42 -7.03
N SER A 238 -13.12 16.63 -6.49
CA SER A 238 -13.38 17.84 -7.30
C SER A 238 -12.28 18.11 -8.32
N LEU A 239 -11.02 17.77 -8.00
CA LEU A 239 -9.88 17.89 -8.90
C LEU A 239 -9.93 16.81 -10.00
N LEU A 240 -10.17 15.56 -9.64
CA LEU A 240 -10.26 14.43 -10.60
C LEU A 240 -11.44 14.57 -11.58
N VAL A 241 -12.52 15.22 -11.18
CA VAL A 241 -13.63 15.55 -12.08
C VAL A 241 -13.21 16.57 -13.14
N LYS A 242 -12.29 17.50 -12.85
CA LYS A 242 -11.90 18.59 -13.74
C LYS A 242 -10.83 18.22 -14.77
N ILE A 243 -9.95 17.28 -14.45
CA ILE A 243 -8.85 16.85 -15.34
C ILE A 243 -9.36 16.09 -16.55
#